data_AF-F4N6U7-F1
#
_entry.id   AF-F4N6U7-F1
#
_cell.length_a   1.000
_cell.length_b   1.000
_cell.length_c   1.000
_cell.angle_alpha   90.00
_cell.angle_beta   90.00
_cell.angle_gamma   90.00
#
_symmetry.space_group_name_H-M   'P 1'
#
loop_
_entity.id
_entity.type
_entity.pdbx_description
1 polymer ?
#
loop_
_entity_poly.entity_id
_entity_poly.type
_entity_poly.pdbx_seq_one_letter_code
_entity_poly.pdbx_strand_id
1 'polypeptide(L)' 'MRQWGEEHLFSAGEKHSILVDNLSGKPISKLAVSSPQGEILDANDCHREKVIKH' A
#
# COMPACT_ATOMS: atom_id res chain seq x y z
N MET A 1 0.06 -5.17 4.39
CA MET A 1 1.11 -6.04 3.83
C MET A 1 0.77 -6.68 2.48
N ARG A 2 -0.49 -6.81 2.06
CA ARG A 2 -0.85 -7.42 0.75
C ARG A 2 -0.08 -6.84 -0.46
N GLN A 3 -0.21 -5.54 -0.74
CA GLN A 3 0.41 -4.92 -1.94
C GLN A 3 1.94 -5.02 -1.93
N TRP A 4 2.55 -4.87 -0.76
CA TRP A 4 3.98 -5.08 -0.62
C TRP A 4 4.37 -6.53 -0.95
N GLY A 5 3.57 -7.51 -0.51
CA GLY A 5 3.78 -8.92 -0.86
C GLY A 5 3.65 -9.19 -2.35
N GLU A 6 2.62 -8.63 -3.01
CA GLU A 6 2.43 -8.72 -4.46
C GLU A 6 3.65 -8.18 -5.24
N GLU A 7 4.30 -7.14 -4.73
CA GLU A 7 5.46 -6.49 -5.37
C GLU A 7 6.80 -7.21 -5.11
N HIS A 8 6.92 -7.94 -3.99
CA HIS A 8 8.23 -8.40 -3.52
C HIS A 8 8.34 -9.90 -3.22
N LEU A 9 7.23 -10.64 -3.15
CA LEU A 9 7.23 -12.04 -2.67
C LEU A 9 6.93 -13.07 -3.76
N PHE A 10 6.69 -12.64 -5.00
CA PHE A 10 6.38 -13.54 -6.12
C PHE A 10 7.40 -13.39 -7.24
N SER A 11 7.75 -14.51 -7.86
CA SER A 11 8.59 -14.52 -9.05
C SER A 11 7.81 -14.11 -10.30
N ALA A 12 8.52 -13.72 -11.36
CA ALA A 12 7.87 -13.44 -12.64
C ALA A 12 7.11 -14.67 -13.15
N GLY A 13 5.82 -14.50 -13.45
CA GLY A 13 4.93 -15.57 -13.92
C GLY A 13 4.34 -16.47 -12.82
N GLU A 14 4.71 -16.25 -11.56
CA GLU A 14 4.13 -16.98 -10.43
C GLU A 14 2.68 -16.52 -10.18
N LYS A 15 1.76 -17.49 -10.08
CA LYS A 15 0.36 -17.21 -9.77
C LYS A 15 0.22 -16.68 -8.35
N HIS A 16 -0.47 -15.57 -8.20
CA HIS A 16 -0.82 -14.98 -6.91
C HIS A 16 -2.23 -14.38 -6.95
N SER A 17 -2.79 -14.14 -5.78
CA SER A 17 -4.09 -13.48 -5.63
C SER A 17 -3.91 -11.96 -5.61
N ILE A 18 -4.86 -11.24 -6.20
CA ILE A 18 -4.94 -9.78 -6.15
C ILE A 18 -6.26 -9.33 -5.50
N LEU A 19 -6.29 -8.10 -5.00
CA LEU A 19 -7.53 -7.48 -4.52
C LEU A 19 -8.21 -6.68 -5.63
N VAL A 20 -9.49 -6.94 -5.84
CA VAL A 20 -10.33 -6.25 -6.84
C VAL A 20 -11.52 -5.55 -6.18
N ASP A 21 -11.97 -4.46 -6.80
CA ASP A 21 -13.24 -3.81 -6.48
C ASP A 21 -14.42 -4.63 -6.97
N ASN A 22 -15.45 -4.81 -6.13
CA ASN A 22 -16.61 -5.65 -6.45
C ASN A 22 -17.51 -5.05 -7.53
N LEU A 23 -17.56 -3.72 -7.66
CA LEU A 23 -18.43 -3.08 -8.63
C LEU A 23 -17.84 -3.13 -10.05
N SER A 24 -16.56 -2.80 -10.18
CA SER A 24 -15.87 -2.69 -11.47
C SER A 24 -15.09 -3.95 -11.86
N GLY A 25 -14.82 -4.85 -10.91
CA GLY A 25 -13.94 -6.01 -11.09
C GLY A 25 -12.46 -5.64 -11.31
N LYS A 26 -12.09 -4.36 -11.14
CA LYS A 26 -10.75 -3.87 -11.41
C LYS A 26 -9.84 -4.01 -10.20
N PRO A 27 -8.53 -4.20 -10.40
CA PRO A 27 -7.57 -4.18 -9.30
C PRO A 27 -7.66 -2.88 -8.51
N ILE A 28 -7.56 -2.97 -7.18
CA ILE A 28 -7.47 -1.79 -6.31
C ILE A 28 -6.12 -1.10 -6.52
N SER A 29 -6.17 0.23 -6.70
CA SER A 29 -4.98 1.08 -6.81
C SER A 29 -4.00 0.91 -5.65
N LYS A 30 -2.71 1.18 -5.91
CA LYS A 30 -1.68 1.19 -4.85
C LYS A 30 -2.08 2.17 -3.76
N LEU A 31 -2.00 1.74 -2.51
CA LEU A 31 -2.26 2.59 -1.36
C LEU A 31 -1.20 3.69 -1.31
N ALA A 32 -1.65 4.92 -1.08
CA ALA A 32 -0.80 6.08 -0.91
C ALA A 32 -0.97 6.63 0.52
N VAL A 33 0.11 7.12 1.11
CA VAL A 33 0.05 7.90 2.36
C VAL A 33 -0.38 9.30 1.98
N SER A 34 -1.29 9.88 2.75
CA SER A 34 -1.77 11.24 2.51
C SER A 34 -1.81 12.08 3.78
N SER A 35 -1.65 13.38 3.62
CA SER A 35 -1.93 14.37 4.67
C SER A 35 -3.45 14.39 4.98
N PRO A 36 -3.85 14.99 6.11
CA PRO A 36 -5.27 15.23 6.39
C PRO A 36 -5.98 16.08 5.32
N GLN A 37 -5.22 16.83 4.53
CA GLN A 37 -5.70 17.67 3.43
C GLN A 37 -5.80 16.89 2.10
N GLY A 38 -5.36 15.62 2.09
CA GLY A 38 -5.43 14.74 0.91
C GLY A 38 -4.22 14.82 -0.02
N GLU A 39 -3.18 15.57 0.36
CA GLU A 39 -1.92 15.61 -0.40
C GLU A 39 -1.18 14.30 -0.24
N ILE A 40 -0.63 13.76 -1.32
CA ILE A 40 0.18 12.53 -1.27
C ILE A 40 1.53 12.86 -0.63
N LEU A 41 1.91 12.08 0.37
CA LEU A 41 3.19 12.21 1.07
C LEU A 41 4.18 11.15 0.59
N ASP A 42 5.42 11.57 0.39
CA ASP A 42 6.53 10.67 0.09
C ASP A 42 7.37 10.34 1.34
N ALA A 43 8.48 9.63 1.14
CA ALA A 43 9.36 9.21 2.24
C ALA A 43 10.11 10.37 2.90
N ASN A 44 10.37 11.48 2.19
CA ASN A 44 11.03 12.67 2.70
C ASN A 44 10.08 13.55 3.52
N ASP A 45 8.77 13.48 3.23
CA ASP A 45 7.74 14.19 4.00
C ASP A 45 7.45 13.53 5.37
N CYS A 46 8.01 12.35 5.61
CA CYS A 46 7.71 11.51 6.76
C CYS A 46 8.98 11.21 7.58
N HIS A 47 8.84 11.17 8.90
CA HIS A 47 9.88 10.66 9.79
C HIS A 47 9.30 9.70 10.83
N ARG A 48 10.15 8.79 11.32
CA ARG A 48 9.76 7.80 12.33
C ARG A 48 10.06 8.33 13.73
N GLU A 49 9.05 8.39 14.58
CA GLU A 49 9.22 8.61 16.02
C GLU A 49 8.97 7.33 16.82
N LYS A 50 9.68 7.18 17.94
CA LYS A 50 9.44 6.08 18.89
C LYS A 50 8.53 6.59 19.99
N VAL A 51 7.42 5.90 20.22
CA VAL A 51 6.44 6.24 21.26
C VAL A 51 6.33 5.11 22.28
N ILE A 52 6.11 5.45 23.55
CA ILE A 52 5.77 4.49 24.60
C ILE A 52 4.26 4.58 24.81
N LYS A 53 3.57 3.45 24.74
CA LYS A 53 2.15 3.39 25.04
C LYS A 53 1.98 3.39 26.56
N HIS A 54 1.27 4.38 27.10
CA HIS A 54 0.83 4.40 28.50
C HIS A 54 -0.36 3.47 28.72
#